data_AF-A0A1H4T2Q5-F1
#
_entry.id   AF-A0A1H4T2Q5-F1
#
_cell.length_a   1.000
_cell.length_b   1.000
_cell.length_c   1.000
_cell.angle_alpha   90.00
_cell.angle_beta   90.00
_cell.angle_gamma   90.00
#
_symmetry.space_group_name_H-M   'P 1'
#
loop_
_entity.id
_entity.type
_entity.pdbx_description
1 polymer ?
#
loop_
_entity_poly.entity_id
_entity_poly.type
_entity_poly.pdbx_seq_one_letter_code
_entity_poly.pdbx_strand_id
1 'polypeptide(L)'
;MLPNWLYTQNLLPAGIVADAADPAVPREEVFDRLLGSPLNGAPRRGGNWEQTGRALAALGTVCPQTAVAFAGHLAEQHGEARSAPEPYLVQAALLASAGVGIATTAVRARPDGAAATAVLTAQAGILRVLSMLDALGLSGKDTGGTISASFHTVVRGSARLLETSVPDTRVATDHPVLRDEPWQERVTASLAGDWSGFGGAA
;
A
#
# COMPACT_ATOMS: atom_id res chain seq x y z
N MET A 1 -3.80 -13.08 16.40
CA MET A 1 -4.30 -13.38 15.03
C MET A 1 -4.06 -12.20 14.11
N LEU A 2 -3.46 -12.40 12.94
CA LEU A 2 -3.35 -11.39 11.88
C LEU A 2 -4.67 -11.38 11.09
N PRO A 3 -5.56 -10.39 11.24
CA PRO A 3 -6.87 -10.40 10.59
C PRO A 3 -6.72 -10.49 9.07
N ASN A 4 -5.69 -9.85 8.52
CA ASN A 4 -5.40 -9.87 7.09
C ASN A 4 -4.86 -11.22 6.60
N TRP A 5 -4.17 -11.99 7.44
CA TRP A 5 -3.53 -13.25 7.03
C TRP A 5 -4.53 -14.34 6.65
N LEU A 6 -5.64 -14.46 7.39
CA LEU A 6 -6.69 -15.44 7.08
C LEU A 6 -7.26 -15.26 5.68
N TYR A 7 -7.31 -14.01 5.20
CA TYR A 7 -7.86 -13.69 3.88
C TYR A 7 -6.82 -13.79 2.76
N THR A 8 -5.53 -13.92 3.08
CA THR A 8 -4.43 -13.88 2.10
C THR A 8 -3.68 -15.20 1.95
N GLN A 9 -4.17 -16.30 2.51
CA GLN A 9 -3.48 -17.60 2.50
C GLN A 9 -3.20 -18.13 1.08
N ASN A 10 -4.03 -17.74 0.11
CA ASN A 10 -3.83 -18.06 -1.30
C ASN A 10 -2.66 -17.29 -1.94
N LEU A 11 -2.24 -16.17 -1.34
CA LEU A 11 -1.15 -15.32 -1.82
C LEU A 11 0.13 -15.46 -0.98
N LEU A 12 -0.02 -15.60 0.33
CA LEU A 12 1.04 -15.82 1.31
C LEU A 12 0.86 -17.19 1.97
N PRO A 13 1.42 -18.25 1.36
CA PRO A 13 1.46 -19.57 1.97
C PRO A 13 2.06 -19.55 3.37
N ALA A 14 1.58 -20.43 4.25
CA ALA A 14 2.00 -20.49 5.65
C ALA A 14 3.52 -20.65 5.82
N GLY A 15 4.18 -21.41 4.94
CA GLY A 15 5.64 -21.56 4.95
C GLY A 15 6.38 -20.24 4.79
N ILE A 16 5.98 -19.42 3.80
CA ILE A 16 6.61 -18.11 3.55
C ILE A 16 6.36 -17.16 4.72
N VAL A 17 5.19 -17.21 5.34
CA VAL A 17 4.87 -16.38 6.51
C VAL A 17 5.65 -16.81 7.74
N ALA A 18 5.86 -18.12 7.93
CA ALA A 18 6.69 -18.65 9.00
C ALA A 18 8.15 -18.18 8.82
N ASP A 19 8.70 -18.32 7.62
CA ASP A 19 10.05 -17.84 7.29
C ASP A 19 10.17 -16.33 7.50
N ALA A 20 9.15 -15.55 7.09
CA ALA A 20 9.13 -14.11 7.29
C ALA A 20 9.08 -13.72 8.78
N ALA A 21 8.39 -14.50 9.61
CA ALA A 21 8.30 -14.27 11.05
C ALA A 21 9.54 -14.74 11.82
N ASP A 22 10.36 -15.61 11.24
CA ASP A 22 11.57 -16.12 11.86
C ASP A 22 12.72 -15.09 11.77
N PRO A 23 13.30 -14.64 12.91
CA PRO A 23 14.48 -13.77 12.90
C PRO A 23 15.75 -14.47 12.42
N ALA A 24 15.82 -15.80 12.44
CA ALA A 24 16.97 -16.57 11.99
C ALA A 24 17.06 -16.69 10.47
N VAL A 25 15.96 -16.48 9.75
CA VAL A 25 15.93 -16.55 8.29
C VAL A 25 16.40 -15.21 7.68
N PRO A 26 17.40 -15.22 6.77
CA PRO A 26 17.84 -14.01 6.08
C PRO A 26 16.71 -13.34 5.29
N ARG A 27 16.64 -12.01 5.35
CA ARG A 27 15.56 -11.23 4.68
C ARG A 27 15.61 -11.32 3.16
N GLU A 28 16.80 -11.51 2.60
CA GLU A 28 17.01 -11.80 1.18
C GLU A 28 16.39 -13.14 0.79
N GLU A 29 16.54 -14.18 1.62
CA GLU A 29 15.91 -15.48 1.36
C GLU A 29 14.37 -15.39 1.41
N VAL A 30 13.82 -14.64 2.37
CA VAL A 30 12.37 -14.39 2.42
C VAL A 30 11.90 -13.66 1.16
N PHE A 31 12.68 -12.69 0.67
CA PHE A 31 12.38 -11.96 -0.56
C PHE A 31 12.40 -12.90 -1.78
N ASP A 32 13.41 -13.77 -1.90
CA ASP A 32 13.50 -14.76 -2.99
C ASP A 32 12.33 -15.74 -2.98
N ARG A 33 11.91 -16.21 -1.80
CA ARG A 33 10.71 -17.04 -1.67
C ARG A 33 9.45 -16.29 -2.10
N LEU A 34 9.34 -15.01 -1.79
CA LEU A 34 8.23 -14.16 -2.26
C LEU A 34 8.23 -14.01 -3.78
N LEU A 35 9.39 -13.92 -4.45
CA LEU A 35 9.47 -13.90 -5.91
C LEU A 35 8.91 -15.19 -6.55
N GLY A 36 9.07 -16.34 -5.89
CA GLY A 36 8.48 -17.61 -6.31
C GLY A 36 7.01 -17.81 -5.88
N SER A 37 6.45 -16.89 -5.09
CA SER A 37 5.14 -17.06 -4.47
C SER A 37 3.97 -16.65 -5.36
N PRO A 38 2.73 -17.09 -5.06
CA PRO A 38 1.54 -16.61 -5.76
C PRO A 38 1.36 -15.09 -5.66
N LEU A 39 1.85 -14.44 -4.59
CA LEU A 39 1.80 -12.98 -4.46
C LEU A 39 2.53 -12.26 -5.59
N ASN A 40 3.65 -12.80 -6.08
CA ASN A 40 4.39 -12.21 -7.20
C ASN A 40 3.62 -12.26 -8.52
N GLY A 41 2.78 -13.30 -8.69
CA GLY A 41 1.93 -13.50 -9.86
C GLY A 41 0.54 -12.89 -9.75
N ALA A 42 0.10 -12.47 -8.56
CA ALA A 42 -1.26 -12.03 -8.30
C ALA A 42 -1.69 -10.82 -9.15
N PRO A 43 -0.83 -9.80 -9.37
CA PRO A 43 -1.18 -8.65 -10.20
C PRO A 43 -1.33 -8.97 -11.70
N ARG A 44 -0.74 -10.07 -12.19
CA ARG A 44 -0.73 -10.43 -13.62
C ARG A 44 -2.11 -10.77 -14.20
N ARG A 45 -3.12 -10.96 -13.36
CA ARG A 45 -4.46 -11.40 -13.75
C ARG A 45 -5.52 -10.30 -13.72
N GLY A 46 -5.13 -9.03 -13.56
CA GLY A 46 -6.04 -7.88 -13.71
C GLY A 46 -7.21 -7.87 -12.73
N GLY A 47 -6.95 -7.94 -11.42
CA GLY A 47 -8.01 -7.86 -10.41
C GLY A 47 -7.68 -8.51 -9.07
N ASN A 48 -6.50 -8.24 -8.51
CA ASN A 48 -6.13 -8.76 -7.18
C ASN A 48 -5.32 -7.77 -6.34
N TRP A 49 -5.44 -6.47 -6.61
CA TRP A 49 -4.79 -5.40 -5.87
C TRP A 49 -5.23 -5.36 -4.41
N GLU A 50 -6.52 -5.56 -4.12
CA GLU A 50 -7.03 -5.58 -2.75
C GLU A 50 -6.37 -6.71 -1.96
N GLN A 51 -6.35 -7.91 -2.52
CA GLN A 51 -5.73 -9.07 -1.89
C GLN A 51 -4.21 -8.92 -1.76
N THR A 52 -3.56 -8.30 -2.75
CA THR A 52 -2.14 -7.96 -2.70
C THR A 52 -1.85 -6.97 -1.58
N GLY A 53 -2.66 -5.92 -1.41
CA GLY A 53 -2.54 -4.97 -0.30
C GLY A 53 -2.75 -5.62 1.06
N ARG A 54 -3.75 -6.49 1.21
CA ARG A 54 -3.95 -7.27 2.44
C ARG A 54 -2.74 -8.16 2.74
N ALA A 55 -2.17 -8.79 1.72
CA ALA A 55 -0.99 -9.64 1.86
C ALA A 55 0.23 -8.82 2.31
N LEU A 56 0.48 -7.66 1.71
CA LEU A 56 1.54 -6.76 2.12
C LEU A 56 1.34 -6.22 3.54
N ALA A 57 0.12 -5.93 3.95
CA ALA A 57 -0.19 -5.58 5.34
C ALA A 57 0.11 -6.76 6.28
N ALA A 58 -0.23 -8.00 5.90
CA ALA A 58 0.13 -9.18 6.68
C ALA A 58 1.66 -9.38 6.76
N LEU A 59 2.38 -9.24 5.64
CA LEU A 59 3.84 -9.32 5.63
C LEU A 59 4.47 -8.21 6.46
N GLY A 60 3.94 -6.99 6.40
CA GLY A 60 4.42 -5.83 7.17
C GLY A 60 4.30 -6.01 8.69
N THR A 61 3.39 -6.87 9.16
CA THR A 61 3.29 -7.16 10.60
C THR A 61 4.43 -8.03 11.13
N VAL A 62 5.01 -8.88 10.28
CA VAL A 62 6.03 -9.88 10.67
C VAL A 62 7.41 -9.55 10.14
N CYS A 63 7.49 -8.89 8.98
CA CYS A 63 8.72 -8.60 8.26
C CYS A 63 8.65 -7.24 7.54
N PRO A 64 8.68 -6.12 8.28
CA PRO A 64 8.49 -4.76 7.76
C PRO A 64 9.35 -4.41 6.54
N GLN A 65 10.65 -4.66 6.60
CA GLN A 65 11.61 -4.26 5.57
C GLN A 65 11.34 -5.01 4.26
N THR A 66 11.09 -6.32 4.34
CA THR A 66 10.74 -7.13 3.18
C THR A 66 9.39 -6.75 2.60
N ALA A 67 8.40 -6.37 3.43
CA ALA A 67 7.10 -5.90 2.94
C ALA A 67 7.23 -4.64 2.09
N VAL A 68 8.02 -3.66 2.56
CA VAL A 68 8.28 -2.41 1.83
C VAL A 68 9.05 -2.68 0.54
N ALA A 69 10.13 -3.46 0.61
CA ALA A 69 10.93 -3.82 -0.55
C ALA A 69 10.09 -4.57 -1.61
N PHE A 70 9.26 -5.52 -1.18
CA PHE A 70 8.45 -6.31 -2.09
C PHE A 70 7.29 -5.50 -2.68
N ALA A 71 6.70 -4.57 -1.93
CA ALA A 71 5.73 -3.61 -2.46
C ALA A 71 6.32 -2.77 -3.60
N GLY A 72 7.56 -2.28 -3.43
CA GLY A 72 8.30 -1.59 -4.47
C GLY A 72 8.54 -2.47 -5.70
N HIS A 73 9.00 -3.72 -5.48
CA HIS A 73 9.21 -4.69 -6.55
C HIS A 73 7.95 -4.95 -7.39
N LEU A 74 6.81 -5.17 -6.74
CA LEU A 74 5.54 -5.43 -7.44
C LEU A 74 5.14 -4.23 -8.31
N ALA A 75 5.32 -3.01 -7.82
CA ALA A 75 5.00 -1.80 -8.59
C ALA A 75 5.91 -1.63 -9.82
N GLU A 76 7.21 -1.93 -9.68
CA GLU A 76 8.18 -1.88 -10.78
C GLU A 76 7.90 -2.95 -11.84
N GLN A 77 7.64 -4.20 -11.42
CA GLN A 77 7.44 -5.34 -12.30
C GLN A 77 6.16 -5.20 -13.14
N HIS A 78 5.08 -4.69 -12.55
CA HIS A 78 3.78 -4.58 -13.21
C HIS A 78 3.56 -3.22 -13.90
N GLY A 79 4.65 -2.48 -14.12
CA GLY A 79 4.74 -1.50 -15.19
C GLY A 79 4.35 -0.07 -14.83
N GLU A 80 4.29 0.31 -13.55
CA GLU A 80 4.09 1.72 -13.21
C GLU A 80 5.33 2.58 -13.54
N ALA A 81 6.54 2.11 -13.23
CA ALA A 81 7.78 2.89 -13.38
C ALA A 81 8.15 3.29 -14.83
N ARG A 82 7.60 2.64 -15.87
CA ARG A 82 8.00 2.91 -17.28
C ARG A 82 6.95 3.64 -18.10
N SER A 83 5.70 3.75 -17.63
CA SER A 83 4.60 4.30 -18.45
C SER A 83 3.32 4.67 -17.68
N ALA A 84 3.25 4.53 -16.35
CA ALA A 84 2.12 5.08 -15.62
C ALA A 84 2.32 6.60 -15.42
N PRO A 85 1.25 7.41 -15.52
CA PRO A 85 1.33 8.83 -15.22
C PRO A 85 1.78 9.00 -13.77
N GLU A 86 2.82 9.80 -13.55
CA GLU A 86 3.17 10.21 -12.20
C GLU A 86 2.02 11.02 -11.59
N PRO A 87 1.64 10.77 -10.32
CA PRO A 87 2.29 9.86 -9.37
C PRO A 87 1.81 8.39 -9.45
N TYR A 88 2.68 7.44 -9.09
CA TYR A 88 2.41 5.99 -9.18
C TYR A 88 1.42 5.50 -8.10
N LEU A 89 0.12 5.41 -8.46
CA LEU A 89 -0.96 5.12 -7.52
C LEU A 89 -0.86 3.75 -6.87
N VAL A 90 -0.64 2.69 -7.66
CA VAL A 90 -0.59 1.33 -7.12
C VAL A 90 0.60 1.20 -6.19
N GLN A 91 1.77 1.71 -6.59
CA GLN A 91 2.95 1.75 -5.73
C GLN A 91 2.64 2.41 -4.39
N ALA A 92 2.01 3.58 -4.41
CA ALA A 92 1.61 4.30 -3.20
C ALA A 92 0.68 3.45 -2.33
N ALA A 93 -0.34 2.82 -2.91
CA ALA A 93 -1.31 2.01 -2.18
C ALA A 93 -0.69 0.74 -1.58
N LEU A 94 0.23 0.08 -2.30
CA LEU A 94 0.94 -1.11 -1.83
C LEU A 94 1.91 -0.78 -0.68
N LEU A 95 2.67 0.32 -0.79
CA LEU A 95 3.54 0.81 0.29
C LEU A 95 2.74 1.21 1.53
N ALA A 96 1.65 1.95 1.35
CA ALA A 96 0.76 2.31 2.45
C ALA A 96 0.14 1.06 3.12
N SER A 97 -0.16 0.01 2.35
CA SER A 97 -0.63 -1.28 2.88
C SER A 97 0.43 -1.95 3.76
N ALA A 98 1.70 -1.97 3.34
CA ALA A 98 2.80 -2.44 4.20
C ALA A 98 2.88 -1.62 5.50
N GLY A 99 2.71 -0.30 5.40
CA GLY A 99 2.62 0.63 6.54
C GLY A 99 1.52 0.28 7.54
N VAL A 100 0.32 -0.11 7.07
CA VAL A 100 -0.78 -0.60 7.94
C VAL A 100 -0.34 -1.82 8.75
N GLY A 101 0.42 -2.73 8.14
CA GLY A 101 0.95 -3.91 8.82
C GLY A 101 1.87 -3.55 9.98
N ILE A 102 2.84 -2.67 9.70
CA ILE A 102 3.79 -2.15 10.69
C ILE A 102 3.04 -1.46 11.83
N ALA A 103 2.07 -0.60 11.47
CA ALA A 103 1.25 0.13 12.43
C ALA A 103 0.44 -0.82 13.34
N THR A 104 -0.11 -1.87 12.76
CA THR A 104 -0.88 -2.89 13.49
C THR A 104 -0.02 -3.57 14.55
N THR A 105 1.24 -3.89 14.23
CA THR A 105 2.17 -4.47 15.21
C THR A 105 2.53 -3.47 16.31
N ALA A 106 2.79 -2.21 15.96
CA ALA A 106 3.09 -1.16 16.93
C ALA A 106 1.93 -0.91 17.91
N VAL A 107 0.69 -0.77 17.40
CA VAL A 107 -0.52 -0.60 18.22
C VAL A 107 -0.78 -1.83 19.10
N ARG A 108 -0.46 -3.04 18.65
CA ARG A 108 -0.57 -4.24 19.49
C ARG A 108 0.44 -4.25 20.63
N ALA A 109 1.67 -3.80 20.37
CA ALA A 109 2.69 -3.70 21.39
C ALA A 109 2.34 -2.62 22.43
N ARG A 110 1.62 -1.56 22.02
CA ARG A 110 1.18 -0.45 22.87
C ARG A 110 -0.25 -0.04 22.53
N PRO A 111 -1.27 -0.70 23.11
CA PRO A 111 -2.66 -0.44 22.79
C PRO A 111 -3.08 1.00 23.10
N ASP A 112 -3.48 1.73 22.07
CA ASP A 112 -4.12 3.04 22.15
C ASP A 112 -5.34 3.07 21.24
N GLY A 113 -6.48 3.54 21.75
CA GLY A 113 -7.75 3.55 21.02
C GLY A 113 -7.74 4.49 19.82
N ALA A 114 -7.06 5.63 19.93
CA ALA A 114 -6.93 6.60 18.84
C ALA A 114 -6.03 6.04 17.73
N ALA A 115 -4.86 5.50 18.08
CA ALA A 115 -3.98 4.84 17.13
C ALA A 115 -4.63 3.61 16.47
N ALA A 116 -5.36 2.78 17.22
CA ALA A 116 -6.09 1.64 16.67
C ALA A 116 -7.15 2.09 15.64
N THR A 117 -7.89 3.17 15.95
CA THR A 117 -8.87 3.74 15.03
C THR A 117 -8.19 4.28 13.79
N ALA A 118 -7.08 5.01 13.92
CA ALA A 118 -6.29 5.53 12.81
C ALA A 118 -5.82 4.40 11.87
N VAL A 119 -5.31 3.30 12.42
CA VAL A 119 -4.89 2.11 11.64
C VAL A 119 -6.07 1.50 10.88
N LEU A 120 -7.23 1.31 11.53
CA LEU A 120 -8.42 0.76 10.89
C LEU A 120 -8.98 1.68 9.80
N THR A 121 -9.00 2.99 10.04
CA THR A 121 -9.42 4.00 9.06
C THR A 121 -8.49 4.03 7.85
N ALA A 122 -7.18 4.04 8.07
CA ALA A 122 -6.18 3.98 7.00
C ALA A 122 -6.31 2.69 6.19
N GLN A 123 -6.45 1.55 6.87
CA GLN A 123 -6.66 0.26 6.21
C GLN A 123 -7.93 0.26 5.34
N ALA A 124 -9.05 0.76 5.86
CA ALA A 124 -10.30 0.82 5.11
C ALA A 124 -10.19 1.73 3.87
N GLY A 125 -9.52 2.89 4.00
CA GLY A 125 -9.28 3.81 2.88
C GLY A 125 -8.44 3.19 1.78
N ILE A 126 -7.30 2.57 2.15
CA ILE A 126 -6.39 1.93 1.20
C ILE A 126 -7.05 0.75 0.50
N LEU A 127 -7.72 -0.13 1.24
CA LEU A 127 -8.40 -1.28 0.66
C LEU A 127 -9.52 -0.85 -0.27
N ARG A 128 -10.28 0.20 0.06
CA ARG A 128 -11.29 0.74 -0.85
C ARG A 128 -10.71 1.17 -2.19
N VAL A 129 -9.55 1.85 -2.19
CA VAL A 129 -8.87 2.25 -3.43
C VAL A 129 -8.45 1.00 -4.23
N LEU A 130 -7.80 0.03 -3.57
CA LEU A 130 -7.36 -1.20 -4.22
C LEU A 130 -8.53 -2.03 -4.79
N SER A 131 -9.64 -2.16 -4.05
CA SER A 131 -10.87 -2.82 -4.53
C SER A 131 -11.48 -2.10 -5.72
N MET A 132 -11.41 -0.76 -5.75
CA MET A 132 -11.89 0.01 -6.90
C MET A 132 -11.01 -0.17 -8.13
N LEU A 133 -9.69 -0.25 -7.95
CA LEU A 133 -8.77 -0.60 -9.04
C LEU A 133 -9.08 -1.99 -9.59
N ASP A 134 -9.36 -2.97 -8.71
CA ASP A 134 -9.79 -4.32 -9.12
C ASP A 134 -11.12 -4.30 -9.89
N ALA A 135 -12.13 -3.62 -9.36
CA ALA A 135 -13.47 -3.56 -9.95
C ALA A 135 -13.47 -2.90 -11.34
N LEU A 136 -12.59 -1.92 -11.53
CA LEU A 136 -12.45 -1.21 -12.79
C LEU A 136 -11.44 -1.90 -13.73
N GLY A 137 -10.79 -2.99 -13.30
CA GLY A 137 -9.75 -3.68 -14.06
C GLY A 137 -8.53 -2.81 -14.35
N LEU A 138 -8.28 -1.77 -13.55
CA LEU A 138 -7.28 -0.76 -13.84
C LEU A 138 -5.93 -1.16 -13.25
N SER A 139 -4.89 -0.88 -14.02
CA SER A 139 -3.50 -1.07 -13.62
C SER A 139 -2.82 0.26 -13.23
N GLY A 140 -3.62 1.25 -12.81
CA GLY A 140 -3.18 2.63 -12.57
C GLY A 140 -3.12 3.50 -13.84
N LYS A 141 -2.77 2.90 -14.99
CA LYS A 141 -2.67 3.57 -16.31
C LYS A 141 -4.01 4.05 -16.88
N ASP A 142 -5.09 3.36 -16.51
CA ASP A 142 -6.40 3.47 -17.15
C ASP A 142 -7.36 4.40 -16.37
N THR A 143 -6.88 5.06 -15.31
CA THR A 143 -7.68 6.02 -14.52
C THR A 143 -7.65 7.40 -15.18
N GLY A 144 -8.82 8.01 -15.41
CA GLY A 144 -8.88 9.44 -15.75
C GLY A 144 -8.28 10.30 -14.63
N GLY A 145 -7.68 11.44 -14.96
CA GLY A 145 -6.88 12.26 -14.01
C GLY A 145 -7.61 12.60 -12.71
N THR A 146 -8.90 12.92 -12.76
CA THR A 146 -9.72 13.19 -11.56
C THR A 146 -9.93 11.96 -10.65
N ILE A 147 -10.07 10.77 -11.24
CA ILE A 147 -10.23 9.51 -10.48
C ILE A 147 -8.90 9.15 -9.82
N SER A 148 -7.81 9.21 -10.59
CA SER A 148 -6.45 9.03 -10.08
C SER A 148 -6.19 9.97 -8.89
N ALA A 149 -6.59 11.24 -9.02
CA ALA A 149 -6.39 12.21 -7.96
C ALA A 149 -7.19 11.96 -6.70
N SER A 150 -8.43 11.53 -6.85
CA SER A 150 -9.26 11.15 -5.70
C SER A 150 -8.64 9.95 -4.95
N PHE A 151 -8.13 8.97 -5.68
CA PHE A 151 -7.47 7.80 -5.10
C PHE A 151 -6.15 8.14 -4.42
N HIS A 152 -5.30 8.97 -5.03
CA HIS A 152 -4.08 9.45 -4.40
C HIS A 152 -4.35 10.21 -3.10
N THR A 153 -5.39 11.03 -3.06
CA THR A 153 -5.80 11.76 -1.86
C THR A 153 -6.14 10.80 -0.71
N VAL A 154 -6.89 9.73 -0.99
CA VAL A 154 -7.21 8.71 0.02
C VAL A 154 -5.98 7.95 0.48
N VAL A 155 -5.13 7.49 -0.44
CA VAL A 155 -3.91 6.72 -0.11
C VAL A 155 -2.93 7.55 0.72
N ARG A 156 -2.64 8.79 0.27
CA ARG A 156 -1.70 9.68 0.96
C ARG A 156 -2.27 10.18 2.29
N GLY A 157 -3.57 10.49 2.34
CA GLY A 157 -4.25 10.81 3.59
C GLY A 157 -4.18 9.67 4.60
N SER A 158 -4.33 8.43 4.14
CA SER A 158 -4.19 7.22 4.96
C SER A 158 -2.75 7.04 5.47
N ALA A 159 -1.75 7.21 4.60
CA ALA A 159 -0.34 7.15 4.99
C ALA A 159 0.01 8.24 6.03
N ARG A 160 -0.49 9.47 5.83
CA ARG A 160 -0.28 10.57 6.76
C ARG A 160 -0.94 10.33 8.12
N LEU A 161 -2.15 9.78 8.12
CA LEU A 161 -2.87 9.40 9.35
C LEU A 161 -2.09 8.36 10.16
N LEU A 162 -1.46 7.40 9.48
CA LEU A 162 -0.56 6.43 10.12
C LEU A 162 0.66 7.12 10.72
N GLU A 163 1.34 8.01 9.98
CA GLU A 163 2.54 8.72 10.47
C GLU A 163 2.31 9.55 11.73
N THR A 164 1.17 10.24 11.79
CA THR A 164 0.85 11.12 12.91
C THR A 164 0.42 10.35 14.14
N SER A 165 -0.18 9.16 13.94
CA SER A 165 -0.74 8.34 15.03
C SER A 165 0.22 7.24 15.49
N VAL A 166 1.13 6.79 14.63
CA VAL A 166 2.05 5.66 14.84
C VAL A 166 3.41 5.95 14.18
N PRO A 167 4.36 6.60 14.90
CA PRO A 167 5.63 7.03 14.30
C PRO A 167 6.49 5.91 13.68
N ASP A 168 6.35 4.68 14.15
CA ASP A 168 7.08 3.50 13.66
C ASP A 168 6.77 3.16 12.19
N THR A 169 5.70 3.73 11.61
CA THR A 169 5.31 3.49 10.21
C THR A 169 6.11 4.31 9.21
N ARG A 170 6.90 5.30 9.67
CA ARG A 170 7.67 6.20 8.79
C ARG A 170 8.53 5.45 7.78
N VAL A 171 9.09 4.30 8.14
CA VAL A 171 9.89 3.45 7.22
C VAL A 171 9.13 3.02 5.95
N ALA A 172 7.80 2.93 6.01
CA ALA A 172 6.96 2.63 4.84
C ALA A 172 6.33 3.88 4.21
N THR A 173 6.07 4.92 4.99
CA THR A 173 5.33 6.12 4.55
C THR A 173 6.21 7.31 4.15
N ASP A 174 7.52 7.28 4.46
CA ASP A 174 8.53 8.26 3.99
C ASP A 174 8.83 8.14 2.48
N HIS A 175 8.34 7.10 1.81
CA HIS A 175 8.63 6.90 0.39
C HIS A 175 8.18 8.11 -0.45
N PRO A 176 9.01 8.62 -1.39
CA PRO A 176 8.71 9.85 -2.15
C PRO A 176 7.33 9.85 -2.83
N VAL A 177 6.88 8.69 -3.33
CA VAL A 177 5.56 8.51 -3.96
C VAL A 177 4.38 8.84 -3.02
N LEU A 178 4.57 8.71 -1.70
CA LEU A 178 3.60 9.05 -0.66
C LEU A 178 3.78 10.47 -0.14
N ARG A 179 4.94 11.08 -0.36
CA ARG A 179 5.34 12.39 0.18
C ARG A 179 5.06 13.58 -0.73
N ASP A 180 5.16 13.39 -2.05
CA ASP A 180 4.89 14.37 -3.12
C ASP A 180 4.31 15.72 -2.64
N GLU A 181 5.19 16.63 -2.20
CA GLU A 181 4.84 17.97 -1.71
C GLU A 181 4.03 18.79 -2.75
N PRO A 182 4.35 18.73 -4.06
CA PRO A 182 3.52 19.34 -5.11
C PRO A 182 2.06 18.87 -5.13
N TRP A 183 1.74 17.72 -4.52
CA TRP A 183 0.38 17.22 -4.41
C TRP A 183 -0.47 17.97 -3.40
N GLN A 184 0.11 18.29 -2.24
CA GLN A 184 -0.62 19.02 -1.20
C GLN A 184 -1.03 20.39 -1.72
N GLU A 185 -0.15 21.04 -2.46
CA GLU A 185 -0.44 22.30 -3.14
C GLU A 185 -1.57 22.12 -4.17
N ARG A 186 -1.52 21.07 -4.99
CA ARG A 186 -2.60 20.75 -5.95
C ARG A 186 -3.94 20.45 -5.27
N VAL A 187 -3.97 19.69 -4.16
CA VAL A 187 -5.19 19.40 -3.39
C VAL A 187 -5.72 20.65 -2.69
N THR A 188 -4.83 21.47 -2.14
CA THR A 188 -5.22 22.73 -1.50
C THR A 188 -5.83 23.67 -2.54
N ALA A 189 -5.25 23.74 -3.74
CA ALA A 189 -5.81 24.48 -4.87
C ALA A 189 -7.19 23.94 -5.28
N SER A 190 -7.40 22.63 -5.36
CA SER A 190 -8.72 22.07 -5.73
C SER A 190 -9.78 22.23 -4.65
N LEU A 191 -9.42 22.17 -3.37
CA LEU A 191 -10.32 22.52 -2.28
C LEU A 191 -10.73 24.00 -2.32
N ALA A 192 -9.87 24.86 -2.88
CA ALA A 192 -10.18 26.26 -3.19
C ALA A 192 -10.90 26.46 -4.54
N GLY A 193 -11.23 25.37 -5.25
CA GLY A 193 -11.96 25.39 -6.53
C GLY A 193 -11.09 25.37 -7.79
N ASP A 194 -9.75 25.33 -7.67
CA ASP A 194 -8.83 25.24 -8.80
C ASP A 194 -8.43 23.78 -9.10
N TRP A 195 -9.01 23.24 -10.16
CA TRP A 195 -8.79 21.85 -10.59
C TRP A 195 -7.74 21.71 -11.71
N SER A 196 -7.07 22.81 -12.09
CA SER A 196 -6.11 22.82 -13.21
C SER A 196 -4.94 21.85 -13.02
N GLY A 197 -4.56 21.57 -11.76
CA GLY A 197 -3.46 20.68 -11.39
C GLY A 197 -3.72 19.18 -11.52
N PHE A 198 -4.94 18.73 -11.84
CA PHE A 198 -5.30 17.29 -11.83
C PHE A 198 -5.60 16.66 -13.20
N GLY A 199 -5.57 17.42 -14.30
CA GLY A 199 -5.73 16.90 -15.66
C GLY A 199 -7.14 16.35 -15.97
N GLY A 200 -7.80 16.93 -16.97
CA GLY A 200 -9.17 16.57 -17.38
C GLY A 200 -10.19 17.70 -17.25
N ALA A 201 -9.78 18.90 -16.84
CA ALA A 201 -10.61 20.11 -16.96
C ALA A 201 -10.47 20.70 -18.37
N ALA A 202 -11.03 20.01 -19.36
CA ALA A 202 -11.53 20.52 -20.64
C ALA A 202 -12.49 19.51 -21.24
#